data_AF-A0A7J7H293-F1
#
_entry.id   AF-A0A7J7H293-F1
#
_cell.length_a   1.000
_cell.length_b   1.000
_cell.length_c   1.000
_cell.angle_alpha   90.00
_cell.angle_beta   90.00
_cell.angle_gamma   90.00
#
_symmetry.space_group_name_H-M   'P 1'
#
loop_
_entity.id
_entity.type
_entity.pdbx_description
1 polymer ?
#
loop_
_entity_poly.entity_id
_entity_poly.type
_entity_poly.pdbx_seq_one_letter_code
_entity_poly.pdbx_strand_id
1 'polypeptide(L)'
;MGMLRWVCDVTCYIYVGFGMRSICECHVGFENVTLASASASASDVIEIDGDNTTTTAAAAAAAATTTVSSKWLEFATNVSGEWDGYGADFSSRGNPIELPESVVPEAYREWEVKVFDWQTQCPTLAKPEDSIFFYKSIKLLPTVGCEADAATQYSIDERNIGGTDDFAFAFAYQSSGCYAAVWLMEDHATYRLLELEHCLIDPRNRESRVRIIQVVRVEKSKFMLQNIKVFCEQWYGPYRNGEQLGGCAIRDSAFASTDALKSSEVTGVWQGLHAVACFQNSQTNVLQELLDDSVQKSVRDDQNLVLLPKQLWSSLKEREDGQTCCEVGWLLDQGQAITSKCIFSPDAGLKARYSERSWEGLKLGGTCGR
;
A
#
# COMPACT_ATOMS: atom_id res chain seq x y z
N MET A 1 37.63 18.42 16.85
CA MET A 1 37.50 19.73 16.18
C MET A 1 37.86 19.54 14.73
N GLY A 2 36.87 19.63 13.85
CA GLY A 2 37.01 19.36 12.42
C GLY A 2 37.22 20.63 11.60
N MET A 3 37.61 20.41 10.35
CA MET A 3 37.02 21.04 9.16
C MET A 3 37.64 20.37 7.95
N LEU A 4 36.86 19.62 7.17
CA LEU A 4 37.17 19.36 5.76
C LEU A 4 36.00 19.89 4.95
N ARG A 5 36.28 21.02 4.30
CA ARG A 5 35.40 21.80 3.46
C ARG A 5 35.38 21.10 2.09
N TRP A 6 34.23 20.64 1.64
CA TRP A 6 34.05 20.22 0.25
C TRP A 6 33.50 21.40 -0.55
N VAL A 7 34.29 21.84 -1.53
CA VAL A 7 33.87 22.75 -2.59
C VAL A 7 33.52 21.87 -3.78
N CYS A 8 32.27 21.91 -4.25
CA CYS A 8 31.90 21.35 -5.54
C CYS A 8 31.51 22.51 -6.47
N ASP A 9 32.36 22.78 -7.46
CA ASP A 9 32.03 23.59 -8.62
C ASP A 9 31.08 22.79 -9.51
N VAL A 10 29.85 23.29 -9.71
CA VAL A 10 28.90 22.76 -10.69
C VAL A 10 28.94 23.65 -11.91
N THR A 11 29.49 23.14 -13.02
CA THR A 11 29.34 23.75 -14.34
C THR A 11 28.17 23.07 -15.05
N CYS A 12 27.07 23.80 -15.28
CA CYS A 12 25.93 23.33 -16.06
C CYS A 12 26.20 23.47 -17.56
N TYR A 13 26.00 22.40 -18.33
CA TYR A 13 25.76 22.48 -19.77
C TYR A 13 24.33 22.03 -20.05
N ILE A 14 23.54 22.94 -20.63
CA ILE A 14 22.22 22.64 -21.18
C ILE A 14 22.43 22.09 -22.60
N TYR A 15 21.95 20.88 -22.89
CA TYR A 15 21.74 20.44 -24.26
C TYR A 15 20.37 19.82 -24.44
N VAL A 16 19.72 20.29 -25.52
CA VAL A 16 18.36 19.99 -25.94
C VAL A 16 18.39 18.84 -26.94
N GLY A 17 17.57 17.82 -26.73
CA GLY A 17 16.99 17.02 -27.82
C GLY A 17 17.49 15.59 -28.01
N PHE A 18 16.51 14.69 -28.09
CA PHE A 18 16.45 13.41 -28.81
C PHE A 18 17.27 12.20 -28.32
N GLY A 19 16.57 11.36 -27.54
CA GLY A 19 16.47 9.91 -27.73
C GLY A 19 17.73 9.07 -27.99
N MET A 20 18.22 8.40 -26.95
CA MET A 20 18.58 6.97 -26.98
C MET A 20 18.84 6.46 -25.56
N ARG A 21 18.53 5.18 -25.32
CA ARG A 21 18.75 4.45 -24.06
C ARG A 21 20.21 4.57 -23.61
N SER A 22 20.44 4.79 -22.31
CA SER A 22 21.72 4.47 -21.67
C SER A 22 21.47 3.56 -20.48
N ILE A 23 22.04 2.36 -20.56
CA ILE A 23 22.20 1.41 -19.47
C ILE A 23 23.44 1.89 -18.71
N CYS A 24 23.32 2.14 -17.40
CA CYS A 24 24.49 2.37 -16.54
C CYS A 24 24.81 1.06 -15.84
N GLU A 25 25.83 0.34 -16.33
CA GLU A 25 26.50 -0.72 -15.58
C GLU A 25 27.49 -0.07 -14.60
N CYS A 26 27.32 -0.32 -13.30
CA CYS A 26 28.34 -0.02 -12.31
C CYS A 26 29.33 -1.20 -12.24
N HIS A 27 30.54 -1.01 -12.76
CA HIS A 27 31.67 -1.90 -12.47
C HIS A 27 32.28 -1.53 -11.11
N VAL A 28 32.19 -2.44 -10.14
CA VAL A 28 32.97 -2.36 -8.89
C VAL A 28 34.23 -3.22 -9.08
N GLY A 29 35.38 -2.56 -9.23
CA GLY A 29 36.68 -3.23 -9.20
C GLY A 29 37.11 -3.48 -7.75
N PHE A 30 37.38 -4.73 -7.40
CA PHE A 30 38.06 -5.11 -6.16
C PHE A 30 39.52 -5.44 -6.47
N GLU A 31 40.47 -4.69 -5.92
CA GLU A 31 41.88 -5.08 -5.88
C GLU A 31 42.19 -5.79 -4.56
N ASN A 32 42.88 -6.93 -4.69
CA ASN A 32 43.34 -7.79 -3.61
C ASN A 32 44.51 -7.17 -2.84
N VAL A 33 44.49 -7.29 -1.51
CA VAL A 33 45.70 -7.24 -0.69
C VAL A 33 45.81 -8.55 0.09
N THR A 34 46.79 -9.37 -0.28
CA THR A 34 47.25 -10.58 0.40
C THR A 34 48.11 -10.24 1.63
N LEU A 35 47.92 -10.98 2.72
CA LEU A 35 48.95 -11.20 3.76
C LEU A 35 48.89 -12.66 4.22
N ALA A 36 50.07 -13.28 4.27
CA ALA A 36 50.27 -14.72 4.32
C ALA A 36 50.45 -15.29 5.74
N SER A 37 49.85 -16.48 5.93
CA SER A 37 50.28 -17.70 6.66
C SER A 37 51.12 -17.65 7.94
N ALA A 38 50.68 -18.45 8.93
CA ALA A 38 51.53 -19.44 9.61
C ALA A 38 50.69 -20.65 10.06
N SER A 39 51.33 -21.82 10.07
CA SER A 39 50.80 -23.19 9.96
C SER A 39 50.86 -24.02 11.26
N ALA A 40 50.38 -25.28 11.14
CA ALA A 40 50.57 -26.49 11.96
C ALA A 40 49.39 -26.82 12.92
N SER A 41 48.92 -28.06 13.08
CA SER A 41 49.27 -29.39 12.53
C SER A 41 48.16 -30.40 12.92
N ALA A 42 48.05 -31.51 12.17
CA ALA A 42 47.20 -32.70 12.39
C ALA A 42 47.58 -33.47 13.69
N SER A 43 46.92 -34.50 14.23
CA SER A 43 45.97 -35.55 13.80
C SER A 43 45.29 -36.15 15.07
N ASP A 44 44.20 -36.92 14.94
CA ASP A 44 44.10 -38.32 15.47
C ASP A 44 42.69 -38.95 15.33
N VAL A 45 42.59 -39.86 14.35
CA VAL A 45 42.08 -41.26 14.31
C VAL A 45 40.99 -41.77 15.29
N ILE A 46 39.84 -42.14 14.69
CA ILE A 46 39.00 -43.39 14.73
C ILE A 46 38.59 -44.06 16.07
N GLU A 47 37.28 -44.31 16.26
CA GLU A 47 36.69 -45.67 16.44
C GLU A 47 35.15 -45.70 16.36
N ILE A 48 34.63 -46.78 15.76
CA ILE A 48 33.22 -47.20 15.66
C ILE A 48 33.09 -48.47 16.49
N ASP A 49 32.14 -48.57 17.43
CA ASP A 49 31.29 -49.76 17.55
C ASP A 49 30.04 -49.51 18.42
N GLY A 50 28.98 -50.28 18.16
CA GLY A 50 27.61 -49.97 18.59
C GLY A 50 27.03 -50.71 19.80
N ASP A 51 25.69 -50.79 19.74
CA ASP A 51 24.73 -51.62 20.48
C ASP A 51 23.91 -51.00 21.64
N ASN A 52 22.65 -51.46 21.67
CA ASN A 52 21.45 -51.04 22.38
C ASN A 52 21.56 -50.89 23.90
N THR A 53 20.84 -49.91 24.49
CA THR A 53 19.77 -50.19 25.48
C THR A 53 18.92 -48.97 25.84
N THR A 54 17.63 -49.24 26.03
CA THR A 54 16.52 -48.45 26.58
C THR A 54 16.86 -47.73 27.89
N THR A 55 16.39 -46.48 28.09
CA THR A 55 15.41 -46.03 29.13
C THR A 55 15.55 -44.52 29.45
N THR A 56 14.39 -43.85 29.49
CA THR A 56 14.02 -42.64 30.28
C THR A 56 14.38 -41.23 29.79
N ALA A 57 13.31 -40.54 29.39
CA ALA A 57 12.90 -39.21 29.82
C ALA A 57 13.90 -38.04 29.73
N ALA A 58 13.78 -37.28 28.65
CA ALA A 58 13.92 -35.83 28.73
C ALA A 58 12.77 -35.20 27.94
N ALA A 59 11.90 -34.48 28.65
CA ALA A 59 10.81 -33.72 28.12
C ALA A 59 11.33 -32.72 27.09
N ALA A 60 11.14 -33.02 25.80
CA ALA A 60 11.17 -32.01 24.77
C ALA A 60 9.90 -31.17 24.95
N ALA A 61 10.03 -30.08 25.69
CA ALA A 61 9.13 -28.94 25.58
C ALA A 61 9.01 -28.64 24.09
N ALA A 62 7.84 -28.93 23.54
CA ALA A 62 7.50 -28.61 22.16
C ALA A 62 7.62 -27.10 22.02
N ALA A 63 8.76 -26.64 21.50
CA ALA A 63 8.85 -25.33 20.89
C ALA A 63 7.77 -25.30 19.82
N ALA A 64 6.73 -24.52 20.07
CA ALA A 64 5.75 -24.20 19.06
C ALA A 64 6.49 -23.39 17.99
N THR A 65 7.06 -24.08 17.01
CA THR A 65 7.59 -23.46 15.81
C THR A 65 6.39 -22.96 15.05
N THR A 66 5.99 -21.71 15.30
CA THR A 66 5.03 -20.97 14.49
C THR A 66 5.55 -21.05 13.07
N THR A 67 4.93 -21.91 12.25
CA THR A 67 5.37 -22.11 10.88
C THR A 67 4.92 -20.86 10.13
N VAL A 68 5.83 -19.90 9.97
CA VAL A 68 5.57 -18.67 9.21
C VAL A 68 5.12 -19.11 7.81
N SER A 69 3.89 -18.72 7.42
CA SER A 69 3.42 -18.99 6.06
C SER A 69 4.39 -18.34 5.08
N SER A 70 4.85 -19.09 4.07
CA SER A 70 5.72 -18.53 3.02
C SER A 70 5.09 -17.31 2.35
N LYS A 71 3.75 -17.23 2.35
CA LYS A 71 2.98 -16.12 1.78
C LYS A 71 3.01 -14.87 2.65
N TRP A 72 3.06 -15.01 3.98
CA TRP A 72 3.30 -13.88 4.87
C TRP A 72 4.72 -13.33 4.70
N LEU A 73 5.72 -14.21 4.59
CA LEU A 73 7.10 -13.81 4.35
C LEU A 73 7.25 -13.03 3.02
N GLU A 74 6.62 -13.52 1.94
CA GLU A 74 6.56 -12.82 0.65
C GLU A 74 5.84 -11.47 0.78
N PHE A 75 4.68 -11.43 1.43
CA PHE A 75 3.95 -10.18 1.71
C PHE A 75 4.84 -9.18 2.45
N ALA A 76 5.51 -9.65 3.51
CA ALA A 76 6.33 -8.82 4.35
C ALA A 76 7.52 -8.23 3.59
N THR A 77 8.11 -9.02 2.70
CA THR A 77 9.19 -8.58 1.82
C THR A 77 8.73 -7.51 0.84
N ASN A 78 7.55 -7.66 0.23
CA ASN A 78 7.05 -6.76 -0.80
C ASN A 78 6.43 -5.46 -0.24
N VAL A 79 5.91 -5.47 0.99
CA VAL A 79 5.24 -4.30 1.57
C VAL A 79 6.18 -3.42 2.42
N SER A 80 7.26 -4.00 2.97
CA SER A 80 8.13 -3.30 3.91
C SER A 80 9.11 -2.35 3.22
N GLY A 81 9.29 -1.17 3.81
CA GLY A 81 10.16 -0.13 3.27
C GLY A 81 9.76 1.28 3.68
N GLU A 82 10.55 2.24 3.26
CA GLU A 82 10.18 3.65 3.20
C GLU A 82 9.42 3.90 1.90
N TRP A 83 8.26 4.53 2.01
CA TRP A 83 7.40 4.85 0.88
C TRP A 83 7.14 6.34 0.87
N ASP A 84 7.65 7.05 -0.13
CA ASP A 84 7.50 8.50 -0.26
C ASP A 84 6.49 8.81 -1.37
N GLY A 85 5.74 9.90 -1.22
CA GLY A 85 4.78 10.28 -2.24
C GLY A 85 3.91 11.45 -1.85
N TYR A 86 2.65 11.38 -2.28
CA TYR A 86 1.67 12.41 -1.96
C TYR A 86 0.34 11.81 -1.58
N GLY A 87 -0.41 12.55 -0.76
CA GLY A 87 -1.75 12.20 -0.36
C GLY A 87 -2.73 13.35 -0.57
N ALA A 88 -3.96 13.04 -0.95
CA ALA A 88 -5.03 14.04 -1.05
C ALA A 88 -6.35 13.47 -0.57
N ASP A 89 -7.18 14.37 -0.04
CA ASP A 89 -8.53 14.05 0.41
C ASP A 89 -9.54 14.51 -0.65
N PHE A 90 -10.54 13.68 -0.91
CA PHE A 90 -11.59 13.90 -1.90
C PHE A 90 -12.95 13.77 -1.22
N SER A 91 -13.90 14.61 -1.61
CA SER A 91 -15.30 14.45 -1.21
C SER A 91 -15.88 13.11 -1.65
N SER A 92 -17.05 12.73 -1.12
CA SER A 92 -17.80 11.54 -1.57
C SER A 92 -18.18 11.55 -3.07
N ARG A 93 -18.00 12.68 -3.76
CA ARG A 93 -18.21 12.83 -5.21
C ARG A 93 -16.91 12.86 -6.02
N GLY A 94 -15.76 12.72 -5.38
CA GLY A 94 -14.46 12.71 -6.06
C GLY A 94 -13.86 14.10 -6.35
N ASN A 95 -14.47 15.17 -5.83
CA ASN A 95 -13.85 16.50 -5.90
C ASN A 95 -12.72 16.61 -4.88
N PRO A 96 -11.53 17.14 -5.24
CA PRO A 96 -10.42 17.33 -4.32
C PRO A 96 -10.77 18.36 -3.23
N ILE A 97 -10.26 18.15 -2.02
CA ILE A 97 -10.47 19.02 -0.86
C ILE A 97 -9.18 19.82 -0.64
N GLU A 98 -9.31 21.15 -0.68
CA GLU A 98 -8.19 22.08 -0.49
C GLU A 98 -7.64 21.97 0.93
N LEU A 99 -6.32 22.11 1.08
CA LEU A 99 -5.67 22.12 2.38
C LEU A 99 -6.11 23.36 3.17
N PRO A 100 -6.27 23.26 4.51
CA PRO A 100 -6.62 24.41 5.33
C PRO A 100 -5.61 25.55 5.22
N GLU A 101 -6.08 26.80 5.22
CA GLU A 101 -5.18 27.96 5.18
C GLU A 101 -4.15 27.97 6.31
N SER A 102 -4.47 27.37 7.46
CA SER A 102 -3.57 27.28 8.61
C SER A 102 -2.29 26.47 8.36
N VAL A 103 -2.25 25.65 7.29
CA VAL A 103 -1.10 24.80 6.95
C VAL A 103 -0.44 25.20 5.63
N VAL A 104 -1.06 26.10 4.86
CA VAL A 104 -0.56 26.54 3.56
C VAL A 104 0.23 27.83 3.73
N PRO A 105 1.52 27.89 3.31
CA PRO A 105 2.32 29.12 3.37
C PRO A 105 1.65 30.31 2.67
N GLU A 106 1.86 31.52 3.20
CA GLU A 106 1.28 32.76 2.67
C GLU A 106 1.60 33.00 1.19
N ALA A 107 2.79 32.61 0.73
CA ALA A 107 3.19 32.74 -0.67
C ALA A 107 2.20 32.07 -1.65
N TYR A 108 1.67 30.89 -1.32
CA TYR A 108 0.66 30.23 -2.18
C TYR A 108 -0.61 31.07 -2.29
N ARG A 109 -0.99 31.78 -1.22
CA ARG A 109 -2.16 32.68 -1.22
C ARG A 109 -1.90 33.92 -2.07
N GLU A 110 -0.72 34.52 -1.94
CA GLU A 110 -0.30 35.67 -2.75
C GLU A 110 -0.26 35.33 -4.24
N TRP A 111 0.05 34.07 -4.59
CA TRP A 111 0.09 33.58 -5.97
C TRP A 111 -1.26 33.00 -6.44
N GLU A 112 -2.29 33.02 -5.60
CA GLU A 112 -3.61 32.42 -5.87
C GLU A 112 -3.53 30.92 -6.25
N VAL A 113 -2.52 30.21 -5.73
CA VAL A 113 -2.29 28.79 -5.97
C VAL A 113 -2.97 27.98 -4.87
N LYS A 114 -3.96 27.19 -5.27
CA LYS A 114 -4.63 26.24 -4.38
C LYS A 114 -3.77 25.00 -4.17
N VAL A 115 -3.64 24.57 -2.91
CA VAL A 115 -2.89 23.37 -2.54
C VAL A 115 -3.87 22.31 -2.07
N PHE A 116 -3.81 21.13 -2.67
CA PHE A 116 -4.69 20.00 -2.35
C PHE A 116 -3.92 18.80 -1.80
N ASP A 117 -2.63 18.72 -2.14
CA ASP A 117 -1.80 17.54 -1.94
C ASP A 117 -0.88 17.75 -0.74
N TRP A 118 -0.86 16.76 0.14
CA TRP A 118 0.17 16.58 1.14
C TRP A 118 1.38 15.91 0.49
N GLN A 119 2.60 16.36 0.82
CA GLN A 119 3.74 15.46 0.72
C GLN A 119 3.65 14.44 1.86
N THR A 120 3.87 13.17 1.54
CA THR A 120 3.66 12.08 2.50
C THR A 120 4.85 11.12 2.54
N GLN A 121 5.07 10.56 3.72
CA GLN A 121 5.94 9.41 3.91
C GLN A 121 5.17 8.31 4.64
N CYS A 122 5.43 7.07 4.26
CA CYS A 122 4.76 5.91 4.80
C CYS A 122 5.72 4.77 5.13
N PRO A 123 6.62 4.95 6.13
CA PRO A 123 7.43 3.85 6.65
C PRO A 123 6.52 2.68 7.03
N THR A 124 6.71 1.56 6.35
CA THR A 124 5.89 0.35 6.50
C THR A 124 6.79 -0.81 6.87
N LEU A 125 6.40 -1.59 7.88
CA LEU A 125 7.11 -2.79 8.29
C LEU A 125 6.13 -3.92 8.61
N ALA A 126 6.32 -5.03 7.92
CA ALA A 126 5.75 -6.31 8.27
C ALA A 126 6.86 -7.21 8.84
N LYS A 127 6.65 -7.76 10.03
CA LYS A 127 7.60 -8.69 10.67
C LYS A 127 7.29 -10.12 10.23
N PRO A 128 8.21 -10.82 9.56
CA PRO A 128 7.96 -12.18 9.10
C PRO A 128 7.64 -13.16 10.24
N GLU A 129 8.36 -13.05 11.36
CA GLU A 129 8.28 -14.03 12.46
C GLU A 129 7.00 -13.88 13.30
N ASP A 130 6.53 -12.64 13.47
CA ASP A 130 5.51 -12.30 14.46
C ASP A 130 4.11 -12.07 13.83
N SER A 131 4.00 -12.13 12.49
CA SER A 131 2.78 -11.75 11.76
C SER A 131 2.23 -10.37 12.11
N ILE A 132 3.14 -9.44 12.45
CA ILE A 132 2.82 -8.05 12.80
C ILE A 132 2.99 -7.19 11.56
N PHE A 133 2.02 -6.33 11.31
CA PHE A 133 2.11 -5.29 10.29
C PHE A 133 1.88 -3.93 10.93
N PHE A 134 2.78 -2.99 10.65
CA PHE A 134 2.62 -1.61 11.11
C PHE A 134 3.13 -0.63 10.06
N TYR A 135 2.56 0.56 10.07
CA TYR A 135 3.09 1.69 9.31
C TYR A 135 2.80 3.01 10.03
N LYS A 136 3.50 4.07 9.60
CA LYS A 136 3.16 5.46 9.94
C LYS A 136 2.78 6.20 8.69
N SER A 137 1.63 6.86 8.66
CA SER A 137 1.28 7.81 7.61
C SER A 137 1.66 9.22 8.09
N ILE A 138 2.78 9.72 7.58
CA ILE A 138 3.33 11.04 7.94
C ILE A 138 2.91 12.03 6.85
N LYS A 139 2.27 13.13 7.25
CA LYS A 139 1.98 14.28 6.37
C LYS A 139 2.99 15.39 6.67
N LEU A 140 3.55 15.98 5.64
CA LEU A 140 4.49 17.10 5.74
C LEU A 140 3.81 18.42 5.35
N LEU A 141 4.21 19.52 5.99
CA LEU A 141 3.74 20.85 5.62
C LEU A 141 4.20 21.20 4.20
N PRO A 142 3.34 21.81 3.36
CA PRO A 142 3.76 22.41 2.11
C PRO A 142 4.85 23.46 2.35
N THR A 143 5.89 23.44 1.52
CA THR A 143 7.00 24.42 1.58
C THR A 143 7.10 25.20 0.26
N VAL A 144 7.77 26.35 0.30
CA VAL A 144 8.08 27.19 -0.86
C VAL A 144 9.53 27.69 -0.79
N GLY A 145 10.14 27.99 -1.93
CA GLY A 145 11.46 28.60 -2.00
C GLY A 145 12.60 27.68 -1.51
N CYS A 146 13.70 28.28 -1.02
CA CYS A 146 14.88 27.54 -0.54
C CYS A 146 14.62 26.72 0.74
N GLU A 147 13.43 26.85 1.34
CA GLU A 147 12.97 26.03 2.47
C GLU A 147 12.41 24.67 2.01
N ALA A 148 12.34 24.41 0.69
CA ALA A 148 11.97 23.12 0.13
C ALA A 148 12.86 21.95 0.61
N ASP A 149 14.08 22.24 1.08
CA ASP A 149 14.99 21.24 1.65
C ASP A 149 14.70 20.92 3.13
N ALA A 150 13.77 21.63 3.78
CA ALA A 150 13.37 21.43 5.17
C ALA A 150 11.96 20.85 5.27
N ALA A 151 11.87 19.51 5.30
CA ALA A 151 10.61 18.82 5.57
C ALA A 151 10.16 19.03 7.02
N THR A 152 8.97 19.61 7.20
CA THR A 152 8.35 19.77 8.54
C THR A 152 7.15 18.84 8.66
N GLN A 153 7.11 18.04 9.72
CA GLN A 153 5.99 17.14 9.98
C GLN A 153 4.76 17.92 10.45
N TYR A 154 3.61 17.65 9.83
CA TYR A 154 2.30 18.18 10.23
C TYR A 154 1.57 17.20 11.15
N SER A 155 1.47 15.94 10.73
CA SER A 155 0.75 14.90 11.48
C SER A 155 1.35 13.52 11.22
N ILE A 156 1.25 12.65 12.22
CA ILE A 156 1.60 11.23 12.12
C ILE A 156 0.37 10.42 12.54
N ASP A 157 -0.10 9.52 11.66
CA ASP A 157 -1.09 8.48 11.99
C ASP A 157 -0.37 7.13 12.02
N GLU A 158 -0.39 6.43 13.15
CA GLU A 158 0.27 5.14 13.31
C GLU A 158 -0.76 4.02 13.33
N ARG A 159 -0.52 2.97 12.53
CA ARG A 159 -1.41 1.81 12.43
C ARG A 159 -0.64 0.53 12.72
N ASN A 160 -1.27 -0.38 13.47
CA ASN A 160 -0.71 -1.66 13.86
C ASN A 160 -1.77 -2.77 13.73
N ILE A 161 -1.34 -3.95 13.30
CA ILE A 161 -2.14 -5.15 13.10
C ILE A 161 -1.33 -6.32 13.65
N GLY A 162 -1.98 -7.20 14.41
CA GLY A 162 -1.29 -8.30 15.08
C GLY A 162 -0.41 -7.77 16.21
N GLY A 163 -1.01 -7.47 17.37
CA GLY A 163 -0.30 -6.91 18.52
C GLY A 163 -1.24 -6.68 19.70
N THR A 164 -0.74 -6.07 20.78
CA THR A 164 -1.55 -5.71 21.97
C THR A 164 -2.48 -4.53 21.73
N ASP A 165 -2.19 -3.71 20.70
CA ASP A 165 -2.91 -2.47 20.37
C ASP A 165 -3.58 -2.56 18.98
N ASP A 166 -4.15 -3.72 18.65
CA ASP A 166 -4.83 -3.97 17.37
C ASP A 166 -6.22 -3.29 17.35
N PHE A 167 -6.36 -2.26 16.51
CA PHE A 167 -7.62 -1.56 16.26
C PHE A 167 -8.26 -1.93 14.92
N ALA A 168 -7.66 -2.85 14.17
CA ALA A 168 -8.25 -3.33 12.93
C ALA A 168 -9.38 -4.32 13.24
N PHE A 169 -10.55 -4.11 12.64
CA PHE A 169 -11.59 -5.13 12.64
C PHE A 169 -11.26 -6.30 11.75
N ALA A 170 -10.47 -6.05 10.71
CA ALA A 170 -10.00 -7.08 9.81
C ALA A 170 -8.82 -6.55 9.00
N PHE A 171 -8.01 -7.49 8.53
CA PHE A 171 -6.87 -7.29 7.66
C PHE A 171 -6.73 -8.49 6.74
N ALA A 172 -6.77 -8.24 5.44
CA ALA A 172 -6.49 -9.25 4.44
C ALA A 172 -5.27 -8.85 3.63
N TYR A 173 -4.35 -9.80 3.42
CA TYR A 173 -3.10 -9.56 2.70
C TYR A 173 -2.92 -10.55 1.55
N GLN A 174 -2.13 -10.17 0.56
CA GLN A 174 -1.70 -11.04 -0.52
C GLN A 174 -0.17 -10.99 -0.62
N SER A 175 0.46 -12.09 -1.04
CA SER A 175 1.91 -12.15 -1.16
C SER A 175 2.54 -11.10 -2.09
N SER A 176 1.74 -10.45 -2.94
CA SER A 176 2.13 -9.31 -3.76
C SER A 176 2.47 -8.03 -2.99
N GLY A 177 2.14 -7.96 -1.69
CA GLY A 177 2.21 -6.74 -0.88
C GLY A 177 0.91 -5.93 -0.89
N CYS A 178 -0.08 -6.32 -1.71
CA CYS A 178 -1.42 -5.73 -1.65
C CYS A 178 -2.11 -6.14 -0.35
N TYR A 179 -2.91 -5.24 0.22
CA TYR A 179 -3.71 -5.54 1.41
C TYR A 179 -5.00 -4.73 1.44
N ALA A 180 -5.92 -5.14 2.30
CA ALA A 180 -7.06 -4.34 2.70
C ALA A 180 -7.25 -4.41 4.22
N ALA A 181 -7.45 -3.25 4.85
CA ALA A 181 -7.71 -3.11 6.28
C ALA A 181 -9.08 -2.46 6.52
N VAL A 182 -9.71 -2.73 7.67
CA VAL A 182 -10.95 -2.06 8.11
C VAL A 182 -10.66 -1.56 9.51
N TRP A 183 -10.70 -0.25 9.68
CA TRP A 183 -10.40 0.41 10.93
C TRP A 183 -11.68 0.99 11.52
N LEU A 184 -11.89 0.79 12.83
CA LEU A 184 -12.90 1.54 13.56
C LEU A 184 -12.29 2.87 13.99
N MET A 185 -12.81 3.98 13.45
CA MET A 185 -12.34 5.32 13.83
C MET A 185 -13.13 5.84 15.02
N GLU A 186 -14.46 5.71 14.97
CA GLU A 186 -15.35 6.19 16.01
C GLU A 186 -16.54 5.22 16.17
N ASP A 187 -16.89 4.89 17.42
CA ASP A 187 -18.10 4.12 17.76
C ASP A 187 -19.04 5.00 18.59
N HIS A 188 -19.96 5.68 17.91
CA HIS A 188 -20.99 6.48 18.57
C HIS A 188 -22.25 5.65 18.80
N ALA A 189 -23.07 6.07 19.77
CA ALA A 189 -24.30 5.37 20.11
C ALA A 189 -25.28 5.19 18.93
N THR A 190 -25.22 6.04 17.91
CA THR A 190 -26.15 6.03 16.76
C THR A 190 -25.48 5.67 15.43
N TYR A 191 -24.15 5.74 15.34
CA TYR A 191 -23.43 5.43 14.11
C TYR A 191 -21.98 5.04 14.39
N ARG A 192 -21.37 4.34 13.45
CA ARG A 192 -19.93 4.03 13.42
C ARG A 192 -19.26 4.75 12.27
N LEU A 193 -18.01 5.16 12.47
CA LEU A 193 -17.15 5.67 11.41
C LEU A 193 -16.05 4.63 11.14
N LEU A 194 -16.00 4.13 9.91
CA LEU A 194 -15.04 3.14 9.47
C LEU A 194 -14.10 3.73 8.42
N GLU A 195 -12.85 3.31 8.44
CA GLU A 195 -11.92 3.49 7.31
C GLU A 195 -11.67 2.15 6.62
N LEU A 196 -12.00 2.08 5.33
CA LEU A 196 -11.73 0.94 4.47
C LEU A 196 -10.49 1.25 3.65
N GLU A 197 -9.34 0.79 4.12
CA GLU A 197 -8.07 1.01 3.46
C GLU A 197 -7.77 -0.13 2.49
N HIS A 198 -7.38 0.23 1.27
CA HIS A 198 -6.94 -0.71 0.24
C HIS A 198 -5.59 -0.25 -0.30
N CYS A 199 -4.57 -1.08 -0.14
CA CYS A 199 -3.25 -0.87 -0.72
C CYS A 199 -3.07 -1.77 -1.94
N LEU A 200 -2.87 -1.14 -3.10
CA LEU A 200 -2.68 -1.80 -4.39
C LEU A 200 -1.26 -1.53 -4.88
N ILE A 201 -0.48 -2.59 -5.12
CA ILE A 201 0.87 -2.51 -5.67
C ILE A 201 0.81 -2.82 -7.17
N ASP A 202 1.44 -1.98 -8.01
CA ASP A 202 1.50 -2.23 -9.45
C ASP A 202 2.31 -3.51 -9.72
N PRO A 203 1.72 -4.55 -10.32
CA PRO A 203 2.43 -5.80 -10.62
C PRO A 203 3.57 -5.61 -11.63
N ARG A 204 3.54 -4.54 -12.43
CA ARG A 204 4.56 -4.19 -13.43
C ARG A 204 5.70 -3.38 -12.81
N ASN A 205 5.42 -2.68 -11.72
CA ASN A 205 6.38 -1.90 -10.95
C ASN A 205 6.08 -2.02 -9.46
N ARG A 206 6.73 -2.99 -8.79
CA ARG A 206 6.49 -3.27 -7.37
C ARG A 206 6.93 -2.17 -6.43
N GLU A 207 7.67 -1.19 -6.93
CA GLU A 207 8.04 0.00 -6.18
C GLU A 207 6.97 1.10 -6.26
N SER A 208 5.85 0.87 -6.95
CA SER A 208 4.73 1.82 -7.00
C SER A 208 3.50 1.23 -6.35
N ARG A 209 2.90 1.98 -5.43
CA ARG A 209 1.65 1.60 -4.78
C ARG A 209 0.69 2.78 -4.67
N VAL A 210 -0.59 2.45 -4.58
CA VAL A 210 -1.64 3.40 -4.21
C VAL A 210 -2.38 2.87 -2.99
N ARG A 211 -2.62 3.75 -2.01
CA ARG A 211 -3.52 3.46 -0.88
C ARG A 211 -4.77 4.30 -1.05
N ILE A 212 -5.91 3.63 -1.20
CA ILE A 212 -7.22 4.26 -1.34
C ILE A 212 -8.02 3.92 -0.09
N ILE A 213 -8.45 4.95 0.64
CA ILE A 213 -9.17 4.81 1.90
C ILE A 213 -10.56 5.40 1.72
N GLN A 214 -11.60 4.57 1.84
CA GLN A 214 -12.97 5.04 1.90
C GLN A 214 -13.35 5.29 3.37
N VAL A 215 -13.73 6.51 3.71
CA VAL A 215 -14.28 6.84 5.03
C VAL A 215 -15.79 6.65 4.97
N VAL A 216 -16.31 5.69 5.72
CA VAL A 216 -17.71 5.26 5.63
C VAL A 216 -18.40 5.40 6.98
N ARG A 217 -19.52 6.11 6.99
CA ARG A 217 -20.43 6.17 8.14
C ARG A 217 -21.45 5.05 8.03
N VAL A 218 -21.60 4.27 9.10
CA VAL A 218 -22.57 3.19 9.20
C VAL A 218 -23.65 3.58 10.22
N GLU A 219 -24.88 3.78 9.75
CA GLU A 219 -26.03 4.13 10.59
C GLU A 219 -27.18 3.17 10.29
N LYS A 220 -27.68 2.44 11.30
CA LYS A 220 -28.75 1.43 11.14
C LYS A 220 -28.49 0.48 9.95
N SER A 221 -27.24 -0.02 9.88
CA SER A 221 -26.72 -0.86 8.78
C SER A 221 -26.63 -0.23 7.39
N LYS A 222 -26.90 1.08 7.26
CA LYS A 222 -26.69 1.80 6.00
C LYS A 222 -25.30 2.39 5.95
N PHE A 223 -24.58 2.10 4.87
CA PHE A 223 -23.24 2.60 4.62
C PHE A 223 -23.32 3.88 3.77
N MET A 224 -22.68 4.94 4.24
CA MET A 224 -22.64 6.24 3.58
C MET A 224 -21.20 6.72 3.44
N LEU A 225 -20.71 6.81 2.19
CA LEU A 225 -19.40 7.35 1.89
C LEU A 225 -19.33 8.82 2.30
N GLN A 226 -18.41 9.17 3.20
CA GLN A 226 -18.18 10.54 3.65
C GLN A 226 -17.16 11.24 2.75
N ASN A 227 -15.99 10.61 2.60
CA ASN A 227 -14.88 11.09 1.80
C ASN A 227 -13.96 9.92 1.40
N ILE A 228 -13.03 10.20 0.51
CA ILE A 228 -12.01 9.26 0.05
C ILE A 228 -10.64 9.89 0.29
N LYS A 229 -9.68 9.14 0.79
CA LYS A 229 -8.28 9.56 0.88
C LYS A 229 -7.49 8.73 -0.12
N VAL A 230 -6.59 9.36 -0.86
CA VAL A 230 -5.72 8.69 -1.83
C VAL A 230 -4.29 9.04 -1.52
N PHE A 231 -3.44 8.02 -1.43
CA PHE A 231 -1.99 8.17 -1.35
C PHE A 231 -1.36 7.48 -2.55
N CYS A 232 -0.54 8.20 -3.31
CA CYS A 232 0.25 7.67 -4.41
C CYS A 232 1.71 7.66 -3.96
N GLU A 233 2.30 6.48 -3.82
CA GLU A 233 3.55 6.27 -3.11
C GLU A 233 4.54 5.46 -3.96
N GLN A 234 5.81 5.81 -3.83
CA GLN A 234 6.94 5.16 -4.46
C GLN A 234 7.88 4.63 -3.38
N TRP A 235 8.39 3.42 -3.56
CA TRP A 235 9.38 2.84 -2.66
C TRP A 235 10.67 3.65 -2.75
N TYR A 236 11.11 4.17 -1.62
CA TYR A 236 12.30 5.00 -1.50
C TYR A 236 13.51 4.19 -1.02
N GLY A 237 13.29 3.25 -0.09
CA GLY A 237 14.40 2.53 0.52
C GLY A 237 13.97 1.49 1.56
N PRO A 238 14.95 0.78 2.14
CA PRO A 238 14.69 -0.11 3.28
C PRO A 238 14.09 0.66 4.46
N TYR A 239 13.26 -0.02 5.24
CA TYR A 239 12.60 0.56 6.41
C TYR A 239 13.60 1.18 7.39
N ARG A 240 13.34 2.44 7.77
CA ARG A 240 14.09 3.27 8.72
C ARG A 240 13.17 4.05 9.66
N ASN A 241 11.91 3.60 9.82
CA ASN A 241 10.93 4.18 10.75
C ASN A 241 10.64 5.68 10.50
N GLY A 242 10.90 6.18 9.28
CA GLY A 242 10.74 7.61 8.98
C GLY A 242 11.78 8.52 9.65
N GLU A 243 12.94 8.00 10.08
CA GLU A 243 14.02 8.81 10.67
C GLU A 243 14.63 9.80 9.66
N GLN A 244 14.54 9.50 8.36
CA GLN A 244 14.97 10.37 7.29
C GLN A 244 13.76 10.91 6.53
N LEU A 245 13.51 12.21 6.68
CA LEU A 245 12.50 12.89 5.87
C LEU A 245 13.03 13.02 4.44
N GLY A 246 12.25 12.54 3.47
CA GLY A 246 12.56 12.62 2.05
C GLY A 246 12.58 14.09 1.59
N GLY A 247 13.50 14.41 0.68
CA GLY A 247 13.54 15.73 0.04
C GLY A 247 12.25 16.04 -0.72
N CYS A 248 12.01 17.32 -1.03
CA CYS A 248 10.78 17.80 -1.65
C CYS A 248 10.35 16.91 -2.82
N ALA A 249 9.31 16.11 -2.61
CA ALA A 249 8.81 15.25 -3.67
C ALA A 249 8.09 16.09 -4.71
N ILE A 250 7.50 17.26 -4.35
CA ILE A 250 6.53 18.01 -5.17
C ILE A 250 7.15 18.40 -6.52
N ARG A 251 6.89 17.56 -7.54
CA ARG A 251 7.00 17.94 -8.95
C ARG A 251 5.81 18.85 -9.26
N ASP A 252 5.99 19.76 -10.21
CA ASP A 252 5.18 20.95 -10.53
C ASP A 252 3.65 20.79 -10.77
N SER A 253 3.02 19.66 -10.42
CA SER A 253 1.56 19.51 -10.43
C SER A 253 1.05 18.66 -9.26
N ALA A 254 0.24 19.28 -8.40
CA ALA A 254 -0.69 18.65 -7.48
C ALA A 254 -1.52 17.58 -8.21
N PHE A 255 -1.36 16.29 -7.87
CA PHE A 255 -2.05 15.21 -8.59
C PHE A 255 -3.56 15.29 -8.42
N ALA A 256 -4.01 15.79 -7.26
CA ALA A 256 -5.42 15.91 -6.95
C ALA A 256 -6.16 16.89 -7.88
N SER A 257 -5.42 17.82 -8.50
CA SER A 257 -5.94 18.80 -9.46
C SER A 257 -5.89 18.33 -10.92
N THR A 258 -5.38 17.11 -11.18
CA THR A 258 -5.35 16.54 -12.53
C THR A 258 -6.70 15.93 -12.90
N ASP A 259 -6.94 15.74 -14.21
CA ASP A 259 -8.20 15.18 -14.69
C ASP A 259 -8.50 13.82 -14.06
N ALA A 260 -9.76 13.63 -13.65
CA ALA A 260 -10.26 12.36 -13.19
C ALA A 260 -10.32 11.33 -14.33
N LEU A 261 -10.24 10.05 -13.96
CA LEU A 261 -10.46 8.92 -14.88
C LEU A 261 -11.79 9.08 -15.64
N LYS A 262 -11.84 8.72 -16.93
CA LYS A 262 -13.10 8.75 -17.67
C LYS A 262 -13.91 7.50 -17.37
N SER A 263 -15.21 7.66 -17.14
CA SER A 263 -16.13 6.54 -16.88
C SER A 263 -16.03 5.45 -17.96
N SER A 264 -15.93 5.85 -19.23
CA SER A 264 -15.84 4.94 -20.37
C SER A 264 -14.63 4.01 -20.38
N GLU A 265 -13.60 4.31 -19.59
CA GLU A 265 -12.38 3.50 -19.51
C GLU A 265 -12.49 2.38 -18.47
N VAL A 266 -13.49 2.46 -17.57
CA VAL A 266 -13.60 1.56 -16.41
C VAL A 266 -14.96 0.86 -16.32
N THR A 267 -16.00 1.42 -16.94
CA THR A 267 -17.30 0.76 -17.07
C THR A 267 -17.26 -0.37 -18.09
N GLY A 268 -18.00 -1.44 -17.82
CA GLY A 268 -18.15 -2.58 -18.70
C GLY A 268 -17.99 -3.90 -17.97
N VAL A 269 -17.72 -4.93 -18.76
CA VAL A 269 -17.45 -6.28 -18.29
C VAL A 269 -15.95 -6.41 -18.06
N TRP A 270 -15.57 -6.97 -16.91
CA TRP A 270 -14.19 -7.30 -16.56
C TRP A 270 -14.11 -8.78 -16.21
N GLN A 271 -12.95 -9.39 -16.46
CA GLN A 271 -12.68 -10.77 -16.06
C GLN A 271 -11.29 -10.83 -15.42
N GLY A 272 -11.16 -11.56 -14.32
CA GLY A 272 -9.94 -11.53 -13.55
C GLY A 272 -9.74 -12.71 -12.62
N LEU A 273 -8.48 -12.91 -12.23
CA LEU A 273 -8.17 -13.79 -11.10
C LEU A 273 -8.66 -13.11 -9.83
N HIS A 274 -9.39 -13.89 -9.03
CA HIS A 274 -10.04 -13.45 -7.82
C HIS A 274 -9.42 -14.16 -6.63
N ALA A 275 -9.07 -13.41 -5.59
CA ALA A 275 -8.59 -13.92 -4.32
C ALA A 275 -9.48 -13.42 -3.18
N VAL A 276 -9.81 -14.29 -2.23
CA VAL A 276 -10.84 -14.04 -1.21
C VAL A 276 -10.33 -14.36 0.19
N ALA A 277 -10.72 -13.53 1.15
CA ALA A 277 -10.57 -13.80 2.58
C ALA A 277 -11.95 -13.64 3.25
N CYS A 278 -12.37 -14.63 4.04
CA CYS A 278 -13.65 -14.60 4.75
C CYS A 278 -13.43 -14.37 6.24
N PHE A 279 -14.22 -13.48 6.83
CA PHE A 279 -14.11 -13.09 8.25
C PHE A 279 -15.31 -13.59 9.08
N GLN A 280 -16.02 -14.61 8.59
CA GLN A 280 -17.22 -15.14 9.24
C GLN A 280 -16.89 -15.72 10.63
N ASN A 281 -17.57 -15.19 11.66
CA ASN A 281 -17.62 -15.70 13.04
C ASN A 281 -16.32 -15.80 13.85
N SER A 282 -15.18 -15.28 13.40
CA SER A 282 -13.95 -15.31 14.22
C SER A 282 -13.76 -14.03 15.02
N GLN A 283 -14.07 -14.08 16.32
CA GLN A 283 -13.56 -13.12 17.31
C GLN A 283 -12.03 -13.22 17.50
N THR A 284 -11.34 -14.08 16.75
CA THR A 284 -9.97 -14.52 17.05
C THR A 284 -8.92 -14.26 15.97
N ASN A 285 -9.27 -14.02 14.70
CA ASN A 285 -8.27 -13.79 13.64
C ASN A 285 -8.62 -12.57 12.77
N VAL A 286 -8.12 -11.40 13.20
CA VAL A 286 -8.16 -10.14 12.44
C VAL A 286 -7.36 -10.26 11.15
N LEU A 287 -6.32 -11.09 11.11
CA LEU A 287 -5.41 -11.26 9.98
C LEU A 287 -5.77 -12.51 9.15
N GLN A 288 -5.96 -12.33 7.85
CA GLN A 288 -6.31 -13.39 6.89
C GLN A 288 -5.52 -13.28 5.59
N GLU A 289 -5.12 -14.41 5.03
CA GLU A 289 -4.55 -14.47 3.69
C GLU A 289 -5.65 -14.39 2.62
N LEU A 290 -5.45 -13.61 1.57
CA LEU A 290 -6.28 -13.64 0.36
C LEU A 290 -5.90 -14.88 -0.46
N LEU A 291 -6.76 -15.88 -0.42
CA LEU A 291 -6.54 -17.15 -1.12
C LEU A 291 -7.09 -17.04 -2.54
N ASP A 292 -6.29 -17.44 -3.53
CA ASP A 292 -6.73 -17.54 -4.91
C ASP A 292 -7.93 -18.49 -5.00
N ASP A 293 -9.01 -18.02 -5.60
CA ASP A 293 -10.26 -18.76 -5.77
C ASP A 293 -10.38 -19.21 -7.23
N SER A 294 -10.92 -18.36 -8.08
CA SER A 294 -11.24 -18.70 -9.46
C SER A 294 -11.26 -17.47 -10.34
N VAL A 295 -11.29 -17.67 -11.65
CA VAL A 295 -11.50 -16.56 -12.58
C VAL A 295 -12.96 -16.13 -12.48
N GLN A 296 -13.21 -14.88 -12.11
CA GLN A 296 -14.56 -14.32 -12.03
C GLN A 296 -14.78 -13.21 -13.03
N LYS A 297 -16.05 -13.05 -13.41
CA LYS A 297 -16.52 -11.97 -14.25
C LYS A 297 -17.20 -10.93 -13.37
N SER A 298 -16.79 -9.68 -13.50
CA SER A 298 -17.40 -8.55 -12.82
C SER A 298 -17.99 -7.57 -13.83
N VAL A 299 -19.12 -6.95 -13.47
CA VAL A 299 -19.73 -5.88 -14.26
C VAL A 299 -19.65 -4.61 -13.44
N ARG A 300 -19.12 -3.57 -14.07
CA ARG A 300 -19.05 -2.23 -13.51
C ARG A 300 -19.89 -1.29 -14.37
N ASP A 301 -20.92 -0.74 -13.77
CA ASP A 301 -21.73 0.32 -14.36
C ASP A 301 -21.19 1.69 -13.93
N ASP A 302 -21.80 2.74 -14.45
CA ASP A 302 -21.51 4.13 -14.10
C ASP A 302 -22.19 4.56 -12.78
N GLN A 303 -23.03 3.71 -12.19
CA GLN A 303 -23.80 4.04 -11.01
C GLN A 303 -22.94 3.94 -9.76
N ASN A 304 -22.95 5.00 -8.94
CA ASN A 304 -22.17 5.09 -7.69
C ASN A 304 -20.65 5.01 -7.89
N LEU A 305 -20.16 5.26 -9.11
CA LEU A 305 -18.76 5.33 -9.42
C LEU A 305 -18.22 6.74 -9.14
N VAL A 306 -17.22 6.83 -8.28
CA VAL A 306 -16.44 8.03 -8.00
C VAL A 306 -15.13 7.91 -8.76
N LEU A 307 -15.01 8.70 -9.82
CA LEU A 307 -13.83 8.74 -10.67
C LEU A 307 -12.82 9.70 -10.06
N LEU A 308 -11.57 9.27 -9.96
CA LEU A 308 -10.51 10.01 -9.28
C LEU A 308 -9.33 10.23 -10.24
N PRO A 309 -8.46 11.22 -9.95
CA PRO A 309 -7.20 11.39 -10.66
C PRO A 309 -6.32 10.14 -10.60
N LYS A 310 -5.23 10.13 -11.39
CA LYS A 310 -4.25 9.02 -11.43
C LYS A 310 -4.84 7.65 -11.81
N GLN A 311 -5.90 7.66 -12.63
CA GLN A 311 -6.55 6.45 -13.14
C GLN A 311 -7.18 5.60 -12.03
N LEU A 312 -7.66 6.26 -10.97
CA LEU A 312 -8.25 5.60 -9.81
C LEU A 312 -9.78 5.72 -9.82
N TRP A 313 -10.44 4.80 -9.14
CA TRP A 313 -11.87 4.91 -8.85
C TRP A 313 -12.22 4.32 -7.50
N SER A 314 -13.39 4.71 -7.03
CA SER A 314 -14.04 4.21 -5.84
C SER A 314 -15.52 4.01 -6.11
N SER A 315 -16.15 3.06 -5.43
CA SER A 315 -17.60 2.86 -5.47
C SER A 315 -18.10 2.26 -4.17
N LEU A 316 -19.35 2.56 -3.85
CA LEU A 316 -20.06 1.99 -2.73
C LEU A 316 -21.47 1.66 -3.22
N LYS A 317 -21.84 0.38 -3.17
CA LYS A 317 -23.13 -0.10 -3.69
C LYS A 317 -23.78 -1.11 -2.76
N GLU A 318 -25.09 -1.01 -2.62
CA GLU A 318 -25.92 -2.07 -2.07
C GLU A 318 -26.15 -3.14 -3.15
N ARG A 319 -26.04 -4.41 -2.78
CA ARG A 319 -26.25 -5.56 -3.65
C ARG A 319 -27.68 -6.07 -3.48
N GLU A 320 -28.14 -6.85 -4.46
CA GLU A 320 -29.50 -7.42 -4.48
C GLU A 320 -29.82 -8.30 -3.24
N ASP A 321 -28.79 -8.89 -2.63
CA ASP A 321 -28.91 -9.71 -1.42
C ASP A 321 -28.84 -8.90 -0.12
N GLY A 322 -28.91 -7.56 -0.21
CA GLY A 322 -28.82 -6.62 0.90
C GLY A 322 -27.40 -6.42 1.45
N GLN A 323 -26.37 -7.02 0.82
CA GLN A 323 -24.98 -6.77 1.20
C GLN A 323 -24.52 -5.41 0.72
N THR A 324 -23.56 -4.80 1.42
CA THR A 324 -22.87 -3.60 0.93
C THR A 324 -21.50 -3.97 0.38
N CYS A 325 -21.20 -3.51 -0.83
CA CYS A 325 -19.92 -3.66 -1.50
C CYS A 325 -19.23 -2.32 -1.62
N CYS A 326 -18.09 -2.19 -0.93
CA CYS A 326 -17.16 -1.08 -1.07
C CYS A 326 -16.03 -1.54 -1.98
N GLU A 327 -15.86 -0.89 -3.13
CA GLU A 327 -14.89 -1.29 -4.15
C GLU A 327 -14.03 -0.08 -4.53
N VAL A 328 -12.73 -0.33 -4.72
CA VAL A 328 -11.78 0.64 -5.27
C VAL A 328 -10.95 -0.04 -6.34
N GLY A 329 -10.29 0.76 -7.18
CA GLY A 329 -9.29 0.20 -8.05
C GLY A 329 -8.41 1.21 -8.77
N TRP A 330 -7.49 0.64 -9.53
CA TRP A 330 -6.46 1.33 -10.27
C TRP A 330 -6.34 0.76 -11.68
N LEU A 331 -6.49 1.61 -12.68
CA LEU A 331 -6.40 1.27 -14.09
C LEU A 331 -4.94 1.46 -14.47
N LEU A 332 -4.29 0.35 -14.78
CA LEU A 332 -2.86 0.25 -15.00
C LEU A 332 -2.51 0.65 -16.43
N ASP A 333 -3.31 0.18 -17.38
CA ASP A 333 -3.28 0.49 -18.80
C ASP A 333 -4.65 0.17 -19.43
N GLN A 334 -4.75 0.31 -20.76
CA GLN A 334 -5.99 0.01 -21.47
C GLN A 334 -6.35 -1.47 -21.33
N GLY A 335 -7.35 -1.74 -20.50
CA GLY A 335 -7.89 -3.08 -20.29
C GLY A 335 -7.24 -3.85 -19.15
N GLN A 336 -6.33 -3.28 -18.36
CA GLN A 336 -5.83 -3.92 -17.14
C GLN A 336 -6.10 -3.08 -15.90
N ALA A 337 -6.66 -3.74 -14.89
CA ALA A 337 -7.09 -3.10 -13.66
C ALA A 337 -6.79 -3.98 -12.45
N ILE A 338 -6.39 -3.34 -11.35
CA ILE A 338 -6.41 -3.94 -10.02
C ILE A 338 -7.65 -3.43 -9.32
N THR A 339 -8.45 -4.34 -8.77
CA THR A 339 -9.66 -4.01 -8.01
C THR A 339 -9.57 -4.64 -6.62
N SER A 340 -9.99 -3.93 -5.59
CA SER A 340 -10.11 -4.46 -4.24
C SER A 340 -11.48 -4.13 -3.68
N LYS A 341 -12.10 -5.10 -2.97
CA LYS A 341 -13.47 -4.99 -2.47
C LYS A 341 -13.57 -5.46 -1.03
N CYS A 342 -14.37 -4.74 -0.24
CA CYS A 342 -14.86 -5.17 1.07
C CYS A 342 -16.37 -5.39 0.98
N ILE A 343 -16.84 -6.55 1.44
CA ILE A 343 -18.26 -6.90 1.45
C ILE A 343 -18.76 -7.08 2.89
N PHE A 344 -19.80 -6.31 3.18
CA PHE A 344 -20.50 -6.32 4.47
C PHE A 344 -21.86 -6.98 4.34
N SER A 345 -22.25 -7.74 5.36
CA SER A 345 -23.60 -8.25 5.48
C SER A 345 -24.64 -7.17 5.78
N PRO A 346 -25.94 -7.50 5.63
CA PRO A 346 -27.04 -6.60 6.00
C PRO A 346 -27.04 -6.13 7.47
N ASP A 347 -26.38 -6.86 8.38
CA ASP A 347 -26.19 -6.48 9.79
C ASP A 347 -24.92 -5.62 10.03
N ALA A 348 -24.29 -5.16 8.95
CA ALA A 348 -23.01 -4.45 8.93
C ALA A 348 -21.81 -5.27 9.46
N GLY A 349 -21.95 -6.58 9.61
CA GLY A 349 -20.81 -7.48 9.82
C GLY A 349 -19.93 -7.55 8.56
N LEU A 350 -18.60 -7.62 8.72
CA LEU A 350 -17.73 -7.89 7.58
C LEU A 350 -17.81 -9.39 7.24
N LYS A 351 -18.27 -9.72 6.03
CA LYS A 351 -18.40 -11.14 5.62
C LYS A 351 -17.18 -11.63 4.86
N ALA A 352 -16.73 -10.85 3.89
CA ALA A 352 -15.66 -11.27 3.00
C ALA A 352 -14.96 -10.08 2.39
N ARG A 353 -13.69 -10.28 2.06
CA ARG A 353 -12.85 -9.37 1.31
C ARG A 353 -12.35 -10.05 0.05
N TYR A 354 -12.17 -9.24 -0.98
CA TYR A 354 -11.82 -9.70 -2.30
C TYR A 354 -10.73 -8.81 -2.88
N SER A 355 -9.73 -9.42 -3.50
CA SER A 355 -8.78 -8.74 -4.38
C SER A 355 -8.90 -9.39 -5.75
N GLU A 356 -9.15 -8.60 -6.78
CA GLU A 356 -9.35 -9.05 -8.15
C GLU A 356 -8.28 -8.40 -9.03
N ARG A 357 -7.43 -9.22 -9.69
CA ARG A 357 -6.57 -8.77 -10.78
C ARG A 357 -7.28 -9.08 -12.08
N SER A 358 -7.80 -8.05 -12.73
CA SER A 358 -8.61 -8.18 -13.95
C SER A 358 -7.81 -7.86 -15.21
N TRP A 359 -7.99 -8.69 -16.23
CA TRP A 359 -7.40 -8.56 -17.56
C TRP A 359 -8.52 -8.58 -18.60
N GLU A 360 -8.58 -7.54 -19.43
CA GLU A 360 -9.50 -7.29 -20.54
C GLU A 360 -11.01 -7.39 -20.25
N GLY A 361 -11.70 -6.31 -20.62
CA GLY A 361 -13.11 -6.38 -20.95
C GLY A 361 -13.29 -6.83 -22.39
N LEU A 362 -13.86 -8.02 -22.59
CA LEU A 362 -14.51 -8.36 -23.85
C LEU A 362 -15.64 -7.34 -24.07
N LYS A 363 -15.35 -6.29 -24.85
CA LYS A 363 -16.39 -5.50 -25.51
C LYS A 363 -17.11 -6.45 -26.46
N LEU A 364 -18.14 -7.13 -25.97
CA LEU A 364 -19.15 -7.72 -26.83
C LEU A 364 -19.86 -6.57 -27.53
N GLY A 365 -19.26 -6.11 -28.63
CA GLY A 365 -19.86 -5.17 -29.55
C GLY A 365 -21.10 -5.82 -30.15
N GLY A 366 -22.24 -5.62 -29.49
CA GLY A 366 -23.55 -5.87 -30.08
C GLY A 366 -23.77 -4.88 -31.23
N THR A 367 -23.35 -5.26 -32.43
CA THR A 367 -23.95 -4.74 -33.66
C THR A 367 -24.60 -5.91 -34.39
N CYS A 368 -25.90 -6.03 -34.20
CA CYS A 368 -26.81 -6.81 -35.03
C CYS A 368 -28.14 -6.04 -34.96
N GLY A 369 -28.76 -5.52 -36.01
CA GLY A 369 -28.46 -5.40 -37.43
C GLY A 369 -29.45 -4.33 -37.97
N ARG A 370 -29.29 -3.94 -39.23
CA ARG A 370 -30.27 -3.09 -39.93
C ARG A 370 -31.61 -3.79 -40.12
#